data_AF-A0A9D6WAT2-F1
#
_entry.id   AF-A0A9D6WAT2-F1
#
_cell.length_a   1.000
_cell.length_b   1.000
_cell.length_c   1.000
_cell.angle_alpha   90.00
_cell.angle_beta   90.00
_cell.angle_gamma   90.00
#
_symmetry.space_group_name_H-M   'P 1'
#
loop_
_entity.id
_entity.type
_entity.pdbx_description
1 polymer ?
#
loop_
_entity_poly.entity_id
_entity_poly.type
_entity_poly.pdbx_seq_one_letter_code
_entity_poly.pdbx_strand_id
1 'polypeptide(L)' 'MRFSDNGYYVEKYVKCDCCGVLVYDAGLRVEDAVRGELVYCSAWCREWQTQKFAGVDFPSVNARLHGA' A
#
# COMPACT_ATOMS: atom_id res chain seq x y z
N MET A 1 -4.13 11.12 12.27
CA MET A 1 -4.57 10.84 13.67
C MET A 1 -6.05 10.48 13.62
N ARG A 2 -6.59 9.44 14.27
CA ARG A 2 -6.01 8.26 14.94
C ARG A 2 -7.27 7.29 15.13
N PHE A 3 -7.36 5.99 14.69
CA PHE A 3 -8.43 5.03 15.09
C PHE A 3 -7.94 3.65 15.62
N SER A 4 -8.51 3.30 16.76
CA SER A 4 -8.43 2.06 17.55
C SER A 4 -9.77 1.37 17.43
N ASP A 5 -9.91 0.12 17.88
CA ASP A 5 -11.19 -0.62 17.81
C ASP A 5 -12.37 0.10 18.49
N ASN A 6 -12.12 1.10 19.34
CA ASN A 6 -13.11 1.94 20.02
C ASN A 6 -13.30 3.35 19.41
N GLY A 7 -12.63 3.69 18.31
CA GLY A 7 -12.91 4.91 17.56
C GLY A 7 -12.20 6.20 18.01
N TYR A 8 -11.20 6.12 18.90
CA TYR A 8 -10.55 7.32 19.45
C TYR A 8 -9.03 7.46 19.16
N TYR A 9 -8.27 6.40 18.79
CA TYR A 9 -6.79 6.45 18.67
C TYR A 9 -6.10 5.49 17.63
N VAL A 10 -5.30 5.92 16.62
CA VAL A 10 -4.56 5.09 15.60
C VAL A 10 -3.55 4.26 16.35
N GLU A 11 -3.82 2.99 16.55
CA GLU A 11 -2.93 2.15 17.34
C GLU A 11 -1.57 1.99 16.65
N LYS A 12 -1.55 1.99 15.31
CA LYS A 12 -0.34 1.83 14.50
C LYS A 12 -0.31 2.78 13.31
N TYR A 13 0.76 3.55 13.17
CA TYR A 13 1.00 4.43 12.03
C TYR A 13 1.60 3.64 10.86
N VAL A 14 0.80 2.76 10.26
CA VAL A 14 1.20 2.02 9.06
C VAL A 14 1.04 2.94 7.86
N LYS A 15 2.08 3.03 7.03
CA LYS A 15 2.08 3.81 5.78
C LYS A 15 2.14 2.87 4.59
N CYS A 16 1.51 3.28 3.50
CA CYS A 16 1.67 2.62 2.22
C CYS A 16 3.12 2.74 1.75
N ASP A 17 3.77 1.62 1.42
CA ASP A 17 5.15 1.59 0.92
C ASP A 17 5.31 2.21 -0.48
N CYS A 18 4.21 2.47 -1.17
CA CYS A 18 4.20 3.12 -2.48
C CYS A 18 4.03 4.64 -2.39
N CYS A 19 2.96 5.10 -1.73
CA CYS A 19 2.53 6.50 -1.78
C CYS A 19 2.59 7.24 -0.44
N GLY A 20 2.92 6.54 0.66
CA GLY A 20 3.09 7.13 1.98
C GLY A 20 1.79 7.52 2.72
N VAL A 21 0.61 7.29 2.13
CA VAL A 21 -0.67 7.51 2.83
C VAL A 21 -0.79 6.59 4.04
N LEU A 22 -1.47 7.04 5.09
CA LEU A 22 -1.77 6.20 6.25
C LEU A 22 -2.79 5.13 5.86
N VAL A 23 -2.48 3.89 6.21
CA VAL A 23 -3.37 2.74 6.08
C VAL A 23 -4.09 2.57 7.42
N TYR A 24 -5.40 2.68 7.39
CA TYR A 24 -6.25 2.64 8.60
C TYR A 24 -6.85 1.26 8.86
N ASP A 25 -6.82 0.36 7.88
CA ASP A 25 -7.26 -1.02 7.98
C ASP A 25 -6.05 -1.99 7.90
N ALA A 26 -6.27 -3.24 7.53
CA ALA A 26 -5.21 -4.21 7.38
C ALA A 26 -4.21 -3.88 6.25
N GLY A 27 -4.63 -3.09 5.25
CA GLY A 27 -3.92 -2.87 4.00
C GLY A 27 -3.79 -4.13 3.15
N LEU A 28 -3.22 -3.98 1.95
CA LEU A 28 -2.74 -5.10 1.14
C LEU A 28 -1.32 -5.45 1.57
N ARG A 29 -1.17 -6.54 2.32
CA ARG A 29 0.12 -7.05 2.81
C ARG A 29 0.72 -8.04 1.83
N VAL A 30 1.99 -7.87 1.49
CA VAL A 30 2.75 -8.73 0.58
C VAL A 30 4.12 -8.99 1.17
N GLU A 31 4.56 -10.25 1.20
CA GLU A 31 5.93 -10.59 1.53
C GLU A 31 6.84 -10.42 0.30
N ASP A 32 7.89 -9.61 0.43
CA ASP A 32 8.95 -9.43 -0.55
C ASP A 32 10.25 -10.06 -0.03
N ALA A 33 10.91 -10.86 -0.87
CA ALA A 33 12.10 -11.62 -0.48
C ALA A 33 13.29 -10.74 -0.06
N VAL A 34 13.33 -9.47 -0.50
CA VAL A 34 14.43 -8.54 -0.22
C VAL A 34 14.02 -7.49 0.82
N ARG A 35 12.77 -7.02 0.77
CA ARG A 35 12.28 -5.88 1.57
C ARG A 35 11.45 -6.29 2.80
N GLY A 36 11.09 -7.57 2.93
CA GLY A 36 10.23 -8.06 4.00
C GLY A 36 8.75 -7.79 3.73
N GLU A 37 7.96 -7.62 4.78
CA GLU A 37 6.53 -7.30 4.66
C GLU A 37 6.35 -5.87 4.12
N LEU A 38 5.61 -5.76 3.01
CA LEU A 38 5.19 -4.50 2.40
C LEU A 38 3.67 -4.34 2.53
N VAL A 39 3.23 -3.10 2.76
CA VAL A 39 1.83 -2.73 2.93
C VAL A 39 1.41 -1.69 1.90
N TYR A 40 0.29 -1.92 1.21
CA TYR A 40 -0.26 -0.99 0.22
C TYR A 40 -1.68 -0.56 0.55
N CYS A 41 -2.00 0.70 0.26
CA CYS A 41 -3.35 1.23 0.43
C CYS A 41 -4.32 0.82 -0.68
N SER A 42 -3.82 0.33 -1.82
CA SER A 42 -4.65 -0.07 -2.95
C SER A 42 -3.91 -1.01 -3.90
N ALA A 43 -4.67 -1.75 -4.71
CA ALA A 43 -4.10 -2.63 -5.74
C ALA A 43 -3.26 -1.84 -6.75
N TRP A 44 -3.65 -0.61 -7.04
CA TRP A 44 -2.90 0.30 -7.92
C TRP A 44 -1.49 0.56 -7.37
N CYS A 45 -1.36 0.87 -6.08
CA CYS A 45 -0.07 1.12 -5.44
C CYS A 45 0.84 -0.10 -5.51
N ARG A 46 0.30 -1.28 -5.21
CA ARG A 46 1.02 -2.54 -5.27
C ARG A 46 1.53 -2.84 -6.69
N GLU A 47 0.67 -2.71 -7.69
CA GLU A 47 1.01 -2.98 -9.09
C GLU A 47 2.06 -1.99 -9.63
N TRP A 48 1.85 -0.69 -9.37
CA TRP A 48 2.78 0.34 -9.83
C TRP A 48 4.18 0.13 -9.24
N GLN A 49 4.25 -0.19 -7.95
CA GLN A 49 5.52 -0.41 -7.28
C GLN A 49 6.19 -1.72 -7.69
N THR A 50 5.42 -2.76 -8.01
CA THR A 50 5.94 -4.01 -8.58
C THR A 50 6.68 -3.73 -9.90
N GLN A 51 6.08 -2.93 -10.79
CA GLN A 51 6.71 -2.51 -12.04
C GLN A 51 7.97 -1.65 -11.79
N LYS A 52 7.95 -0.73 -10.82
CA LYS A 52 9.16 0.01 -10.43
C LYS A 52 10.28 -0.90 -9.96
N PHE A 53 9.97 -1.89 -9.13
CA PHE A 53 10.96 -2.84 -8.63
C PHE A 53 11.52 -3.74 -9.73
N ALA A 54 10.73 -4.02 -10.77
CA ALA A 54 11.17 -4.70 -11.98
C ALA A 54 12.03 -3.80 -12.92
N GLY A 55 12.28 -2.54 -12.56
CA GLY A 55 13.11 -1.62 -13.35
C GLY A 55 12.39 -0.93 -14.49
N VAL A 56 11.04 -0.88 -14.48
CA VAL A 56 10.28 -0.14 -15.50
C VAL A 56 10.41 1.36 -15.26
N ASP A 57 10.94 2.10 -16.25
CA ASP A 57 11.16 3.54 -16.14
C ASP A 57 9.85 4.33 -15.97
N PHE A 58 8.82 3.96 -16.74
CA PHE A 58 7.49 4.60 -16.74
C PHE A 58 6.39 3.58 -16.43
N PRO A 59 6.23 3.18 -15.16
CA PRO A 59 5.18 2.25 -14.79
C PRO A 59 3.80 2.84 -15.04
N SER A 60 2.91 2.01 -15.56
CA SER A 60 1.52 2.40 -15.83
C SER A 60 0.60 1.30 -15.34
N VAL A 61 -0.41 1.70 -14.56
CA VAL A 61 -1.42 0.79 -14.05
C VAL A 61 -2.76 1.25 -14.61
N ASN A 62 -3.45 0.35 -15.32
CA ASN A 62 -4.74 0.63 -15.90
C ASN A 62 -5.81 0.76 -14.79
N ALA A 63 -6.27 1.98 -14.52
CA ALA A 63 -7.23 2.29 -13.46
C ALA A 63 -8.60 1.58 -13.60
N ARG A 64 -8.93 1.08 -14.81
CA ARG A 64 -10.21 0.38 -15.08
C ARG A 64 -10.36 -0.98 -14.39
N LEU A 65 -9.29 -1.54 -13.84
CA LEU A 65 -9.31 -2.89 -13.23
C LEU A 65 -9.34 -2.88 -11.69
N HIS A 66 -9.33 -1.71 -11.05
CA HIS A 66 -9.00 -1.62 -9.62
C HIS A 66 -10.04 -0.95 -8.71
N GLY A 67 -11.31 -0.84 -9.17
CA GLY A 67 -12.49 -0.61 -8.33
C GLY A 67 -12.44 0.63 -7.42
N ALA A 68 -13.17 1.68 -7.80
CA ALA A 68 -13.55 2.75 -6.87
C ALA A 68 -14.40 2.22 -5.72
#